data_AF-A0A9K3DUZ5-F1
#
_entry.id   AF-A0A9K3DUZ5-F1
#
_cell.length_a   1.000
_cell.length_b   1.000
_cell.length_c   1.000
_cell.angle_alpha   90.00
_cell.angle_beta   90.00
_cell.angle_gamma   90.00
#
_symmetry.space_group_name_H-M   'P 1'
#
loop_
_entity.id
_entity.type
_entity.pdbx_description
1 polymer ?
#
loop_
_entity_poly.entity_id
_entity_poly.type
_entity_poly.pdbx_seq_one_letter_code
_entity_poly.pdbx_strand_id
1 'polypeptide(L)'
;MRGCRSRGKDEDFWGLVPSFIHASNVALYVTYVEVEEKVKLFRSFWWSDSDIGLLFRLQPYCFNKSEGDIRIQLEFRVVWLFSNGMKESEQCHVTLQINATEEASLMELLKFMYSNNLTVTAAYDVLDVLLTAEKFDVASCTRYCGRLLRTLTMTPESVLVYLDLPSTILMTEAFQPLTIATKQFYVVYFKDMTKYDKDEILNLPLAGLEEIIASDDLRLLSENEVYRFVLKWVASQYPKLEDSRKIMMTRLAKFIRYPYMTRRMLTDLLTREEFDPEFAEKVVTEALSFKSAVPNKQHAYISDENSNVNRRFVERPYKVRPIKMVKFQQPRPHCVVYLELKRDICASLFPSGNLISEPFEFGGQEFFLMALHHMDHFEVYLATVHGPCAFPFDYEFAGTDSIHAQEFVSRFKRSYTCEELFSPILLFKIPWTCFMGEDKKVLYFINDRFHLSVELTDKR
;
A
#
# COMPACT_ATOMS: atom_id res chain seq x y z
N MET A 1 68.11 42.24 -1.24
CA MET A 1 67.82 43.36 -0.31
C MET A 1 67.74 44.65 -1.10
N ARG A 2 66.67 45.44 -0.86
CA ARG A 2 66.45 46.89 -1.11
C ARG A 2 64.99 47.06 -1.51
N GLY A 3 64.23 47.84 -0.75
CA GLY A 3 62.89 48.30 -1.14
C GLY A 3 62.91 49.80 -1.44
N CYS A 4 61.84 50.32 -2.05
CA CYS A 4 61.42 51.71 -1.90
C CYS A 4 60.00 51.99 -2.43
N ARG A 5 59.18 52.60 -1.55
CA ARG A 5 58.09 53.56 -1.82
C ARG A 5 56.94 53.24 -2.80
N SER A 6 55.72 53.25 -2.25
CA SER A 6 54.56 54.03 -2.72
C SER A 6 53.83 54.56 -1.47
N ARG A 7 53.58 55.87 -1.29
CA ARG A 7 52.52 56.70 -1.90
C ARG A 7 51.10 56.16 -1.62
N GLY A 8 50.45 56.72 -0.60
CA GLY A 8 48.98 56.76 -0.51
C GLY A 8 48.49 58.12 -1.01
N LYS A 9 47.53 58.10 -1.95
CA LYS A 9 46.79 59.26 -2.44
C LYS A 9 45.45 58.78 -3.01
N ASP A 10 44.38 59.39 -2.54
CA ASP A 10 43.18 59.75 -3.31
C ASP A 10 42.46 58.64 -4.10
N GLU A 11 41.98 57.61 -3.40
CA GLU A 11 40.92 56.68 -3.83
C GLU A 11 40.10 56.33 -2.56
N ASP A 12 38.77 56.48 -2.45
CA ASP A 12 37.72 57.06 -3.31
C ASP A 12 36.70 57.86 -2.43
N PHE A 13 35.79 58.63 -3.05
CA PHE A 13 34.69 59.36 -2.40
C PHE A 13 33.32 59.24 -3.12
N TRP A 14 33.19 58.39 -4.15
CA TRP A 14 32.05 58.40 -5.08
C TRP A 14 31.08 57.22 -4.95
N GLY A 15 31.41 56.18 -4.18
CA GLY A 15 30.51 55.04 -3.94
C GLY A 15 29.33 55.28 -2.98
N LEU A 16 29.36 56.34 -2.15
CA LEU A 16 28.40 56.56 -1.05
C LEU A 16 27.09 57.25 -1.45
N VAL A 17 27.07 57.97 -2.59
CA VAL A 17 25.97 58.88 -2.94
C VAL A 17 24.66 58.16 -3.34
N PRO A 18 24.66 57.09 -4.15
CA PRO A 18 23.41 56.44 -4.56
C PRO A 18 22.69 55.75 -3.39
N SER A 19 23.44 55.06 -2.53
CA SER A 19 22.93 54.38 -1.33
C SER A 19 22.21 55.36 -0.40
N PHE A 20 22.79 56.54 -0.16
CA PHE A 20 22.20 57.57 0.70
C PHE A 20 20.85 58.09 0.16
N ILE A 21 20.69 58.24 -1.16
CA ILE A 21 19.43 58.66 -1.77
C ILE A 21 18.35 57.59 -1.58
N HIS A 22 18.68 56.31 -1.81
CA HIS A 22 17.72 55.21 -1.60
C HIS A 22 17.34 55.04 -0.11
N ALA A 23 18.31 55.18 0.81
CA ALA A 23 18.07 55.15 2.26
C ALA A 23 17.18 56.33 2.73
N SER A 24 17.44 57.53 2.21
CA SER A 24 16.61 58.72 2.46
C SER A 24 15.18 58.54 1.94
N ASN A 25 15.03 57.93 0.76
CA ASN A 25 13.71 57.67 0.17
C ASN A 25 12.92 56.66 1.02
N VAL A 26 13.56 55.61 1.53
CA VAL A 26 12.93 54.65 2.48
C VAL A 26 12.51 55.34 3.79
N ALA A 27 13.35 56.22 4.34
CA ALA A 27 13.04 56.98 5.55
C ALA A 27 11.85 57.97 5.39
N LEU A 28 11.39 58.24 4.17
CA LEU A 28 10.18 59.03 3.91
C LEU A 28 8.89 58.20 3.92
N TYR A 29 8.98 56.87 3.81
CA TYR A 29 7.83 55.96 3.73
C TYR A 29 7.67 55.01 4.92
N VAL A 30 8.60 55.02 5.88
CA VAL A 30 8.57 54.15 7.07
C VAL A 30 8.73 55.00 8.32
N THR A 31 7.83 54.83 9.29
CA THR A 31 7.89 55.56 10.56
C THR A 31 9.01 55.02 11.46
N TYR A 32 9.48 55.85 12.39
CA TYR A 32 10.50 55.44 13.37
C TYR A 32 10.09 54.17 14.16
N VAL A 33 8.80 54.03 14.47
CA VAL A 33 8.26 52.87 15.19
C VAL A 33 8.35 51.60 14.35
N GLU A 34 7.93 51.64 13.08
CA GLU A 34 8.04 50.50 12.15
C GLU A 34 9.50 50.12 11.86
N VAL A 35 10.43 51.09 11.84
CA VAL A 35 11.86 50.79 11.77
C VAL A 35 12.32 50.08 13.05
N GLU A 36 11.92 50.55 14.23
CA GLU A 36 12.32 49.93 15.51
C GLU A 36 11.76 48.51 15.67
N GLU A 37 10.52 48.26 15.24
CA GLU A 37 9.90 46.94 15.20
C GLU A 37 10.64 46.01 14.23
N LYS A 38 10.99 46.47 13.02
CA LYS A 38 11.81 45.68 12.08
C LYS A 38 13.22 45.44 12.60
N VAL A 39 13.86 46.40 13.27
CA VAL A 39 15.16 46.19 13.95
C VAL A 39 15.05 45.14 15.05
N LYS A 40 13.98 45.15 15.86
CA LYS A 40 13.70 44.08 16.85
C LYS A 40 13.46 42.73 16.17
N LEU A 41 12.81 42.71 15.01
CA LEU A 41 12.60 41.52 14.19
C LEU A 41 13.94 40.95 13.71
N PHE A 42 14.82 41.74 13.07
CA PHE A 42 16.17 41.31 12.68
C PHE A 42 17.01 40.82 13.88
N ARG A 43 16.96 41.52 15.01
CA ARG A 43 17.63 41.09 16.27
C ARG A 43 17.07 39.76 16.79
N SER A 44 15.79 39.45 16.59
CA SER A 44 15.21 38.14 16.96
C SER A 44 15.75 36.98 16.10
N PHE A 45 16.34 37.30 14.94
CA PHE A 45 17.13 36.37 14.11
C PHE A 45 18.65 36.48 14.36
N TRP A 46 19.08 37.04 15.49
CA TRP A 46 20.47 37.15 15.95
C TRP A 46 21.38 38.10 15.17
N TRP A 47 20.83 39.03 14.38
CA TRP A 47 21.62 40.03 13.68
C TRP A 47 22.17 41.10 14.61
N SER A 48 23.43 41.50 14.43
CA SER A 48 24.00 42.63 15.17
C SER A 48 23.59 43.98 14.58
N ASP A 49 23.71 45.04 15.37
CA ASP A 49 23.44 46.41 14.89
C ASP A 49 24.37 46.82 13.74
N SER A 50 25.55 46.18 13.62
CA SER A 50 26.48 46.37 12.50
C SER A 50 25.92 45.75 11.20
N ASP A 51 25.36 44.54 11.29
CA ASP A 51 24.81 43.79 10.15
C ASP A 51 23.53 44.44 9.62
N ILE A 52 22.67 44.89 10.55
CA ILE A 52 21.46 45.65 10.24
C ILE A 52 21.84 46.99 9.57
N GLY A 53 22.89 47.66 10.07
CA GLY A 53 23.44 48.87 9.45
C GLY A 53 24.05 48.64 8.06
N LEU A 54 24.66 47.48 7.82
CA LEU A 54 25.18 47.06 6.52
C LEU A 54 24.06 46.77 5.53
N LEU A 55 23.03 46.02 5.94
CA LEU A 55 21.84 45.74 5.14
C LEU A 55 21.12 47.03 4.74
N PHE A 56 20.95 47.97 5.67
CA PHE A 56 20.33 49.26 5.38
C PHE A 56 21.13 50.08 4.35
N ARG A 57 22.47 49.99 4.36
CA ARG A 57 23.32 50.65 3.36
C ARG A 57 23.28 49.96 1.99
N LEU A 58 23.23 48.64 1.95
CA LEU A 58 23.28 47.86 0.71
C LEU A 58 21.91 47.75 0.02
N GLN A 59 20.84 47.56 0.80
CA GLN A 59 19.47 47.36 0.29
C GLN A 59 18.43 48.00 1.22
N PRO A 60 18.37 49.34 1.34
CA PRO A 60 17.47 50.03 2.27
C PRO A 60 15.99 49.63 2.11
N TYR A 61 15.57 49.27 0.89
CA TYR A 61 14.19 48.84 0.58
C TYR A 61 13.73 47.58 1.32
N CYS A 62 14.61 46.83 2.01
CA CYS A 62 14.17 45.76 2.91
C CYS A 62 13.23 46.26 4.03
N PHE A 63 13.41 47.50 4.49
CA PHE A 63 12.54 48.12 5.49
C PHE A 63 11.15 48.53 4.94
N ASN A 64 10.94 48.52 3.62
CA ASN A 64 9.61 48.72 3.02
C ASN A 64 8.81 47.41 2.90
N LYS A 65 9.41 46.24 3.13
CA LYS A 65 8.71 44.95 3.09
C LYS A 65 7.82 44.75 4.33
N SER A 66 6.81 43.90 4.22
CA SER A 66 6.00 43.51 5.38
C SER A 66 6.83 42.66 6.35
N GLU A 67 6.47 42.65 7.65
CA GLU A 67 7.14 41.76 8.61
C GLU A 67 6.99 40.28 8.24
N GLY A 68 5.88 39.91 7.59
CA GLY A 68 5.66 38.56 7.08
C GLY A 68 6.68 38.19 6.00
N ASP A 69 6.90 39.07 5.02
CA ASP A 69 7.91 38.86 3.98
C ASP A 69 9.32 38.78 4.57
N ILE A 70 9.64 39.65 5.54
CA ILE A 70 10.95 39.66 6.19
C ILE A 70 11.15 38.37 7.00
N ARG A 71 10.15 37.91 7.77
CA ARG A 71 10.20 36.61 8.48
C ARG A 71 10.40 35.46 7.50
N ILE A 72 9.61 35.39 6.43
CA ILE A 72 9.73 34.35 5.41
C ILE A 72 11.14 34.38 4.79
N GLN A 73 11.73 35.55 4.55
CA GLN A 73 13.09 35.68 4.00
C GLN A 73 14.22 35.45 5.01
N LEU A 74 13.97 35.52 6.32
CA LEU A 74 14.96 35.28 7.38
C LEU A 74 14.87 33.91 8.04
N GLU A 75 13.74 33.19 7.93
CA GLU A 75 13.61 31.80 8.37
C GLU A 75 14.50 30.82 7.56
N PHE A 76 15.09 31.27 6.45
CA PHE A 76 16.05 30.49 5.66
C PHE A 76 17.39 30.28 6.37
N ARG A 77 17.81 29.03 6.54
CA ARG A 77 19.17 28.66 7.01
C ARG A 77 20.32 29.11 6.10
N VAL A 78 20.06 29.67 4.92
CA VAL A 78 21.07 30.41 4.16
C VAL A 78 21.63 31.58 5.01
N VAL A 79 20.80 32.21 5.85
CA VAL A 79 21.25 33.24 6.80
C VAL A 79 22.29 32.69 7.78
N TRP A 80 22.17 31.43 8.25
CA TRP A 80 23.19 30.82 9.13
C TRP A 80 24.57 30.66 8.46
N LEU A 81 24.62 30.58 7.14
CA LEU A 81 25.88 30.50 6.39
C LEU A 81 26.60 31.85 6.35
N PHE A 82 25.84 32.95 6.48
CA PHE A 82 26.32 34.34 6.47
C PHE A 82 26.14 35.07 7.81
N SER A 83 25.76 34.38 8.88
CA SER A 83 25.51 34.96 10.20
C SER A 83 25.96 34.00 11.29
N ASN A 84 26.93 34.46 12.10
CA ASN A 84 27.66 33.76 13.18
C ASN A 84 28.77 32.78 12.76
N GLY A 85 30.02 33.25 12.79
CA GLY A 85 31.20 32.48 13.20
C GLY A 85 31.74 31.39 12.25
N MET A 86 31.04 31.10 11.17
CA MET A 86 31.47 30.20 10.09
C MET A 86 32.48 30.93 9.19
N LYS A 87 33.53 30.24 8.69
CA LYS A 87 34.58 30.85 7.84
C LYS A 87 34.04 31.45 6.54
N GLU A 88 32.91 30.93 6.10
CA GLU A 88 32.17 31.29 4.90
C GLU A 88 31.50 32.67 5.04
N SER A 89 31.20 33.13 6.26
CA SER A 89 30.60 34.44 6.52
C SER A 89 31.53 35.63 6.21
N GLU A 90 32.85 35.40 6.20
CA GLU A 90 33.86 36.39 5.80
C GLU A 90 34.20 36.35 4.29
N GLN A 91 33.55 35.46 3.52
CA GLN A 91 33.90 35.21 2.11
C GLN A 91 32.85 35.77 1.15
N CYS A 92 33.30 36.63 0.21
CA CYS A 92 32.44 37.12 -0.88
C CYS A 92 32.06 36.04 -1.92
N HIS A 93 32.71 34.87 -1.90
CA HIS A 93 32.46 33.76 -2.81
C HIS A 93 32.41 32.47 -2.01
N VAL A 94 31.23 31.82 -1.95
CA VAL A 94 31.05 30.52 -1.30
C VAL A 94 30.99 29.44 -2.38
N THR A 95 31.91 28.49 -2.33
CA THR A 95 31.93 27.34 -3.25
C THR A 95 31.10 26.18 -2.68
N LEU A 96 29.88 26.01 -3.19
CA LEU A 96 29.06 24.84 -2.94
C LEU A 96 29.54 23.65 -3.79
N GLN A 97 29.89 22.54 -3.16
CA GLN A 97 30.11 21.27 -3.88
C GLN A 97 28.76 20.60 -4.12
N ILE A 98 28.47 20.35 -5.40
CA ILE A 98 27.23 19.75 -5.88
C ILE A 98 27.56 18.58 -6.80
N ASN A 99 26.67 17.59 -6.84
CA ASN A 99 26.75 16.55 -7.86
C ASN A 99 26.26 17.10 -9.20
N ALA A 100 26.85 16.69 -10.32
CA ALA A 100 26.45 17.18 -11.65
C ALA A 100 24.97 16.89 -11.99
N THR A 101 24.38 15.86 -11.37
CA THR A 101 22.95 15.53 -11.49
C THR A 101 22.03 16.49 -10.72
N GLU A 102 22.54 17.20 -9.71
CA GLU A 102 21.76 18.12 -8.87
C GLU A 102 21.76 19.57 -9.40
N GLU A 103 22.58 19.88 -10.41
CA GLU A 103 22.80 21.25 -10.90
C GLU A 103 21.51 21.90 -11.40
N ALA A 104 20.73 21.21 -12.24
CA ALA A 104 19.47 21.73 -12.77
C ALA A 104 18.47 22.04 -11.66
N SER A 105 18.32 21.12 -10.69
CA SER A 105 17.39 21.22 -9.56
C SER A 105 17.79 22.32 -8.57
N LEU A 106 19.09 22.52 -8.35
CA LEU A 106 19.60 23.62 -7.54
C LEU A 106 19.41 24.97 -8.24
N MET A 107 19.68 25.05 -9.54
CA MET A 107 19.45 26.28 -10.32
C MET A 107 17.98 26.66 -10.34
N GLU A 108 17.07 25.69 -10.39
CA GLU A 108 15.62 25.95 -10.29
C GLU A 108 15.20 26.35 -8.87
N LEU A 109 15.76 25.72 -7.83
CA LEU A 109 15.56 26.13 -6.43
C LEU A 109 16.05 27.58 -6.19
N LEU A 110 17.18 27.98 -6.77
CA LEU A 110 17.66 29.36 -6.73
C LEU A 110 16.70 30.31 -7.46
N LYS A 111 16.23 29.99 -8.67
CA LYS A 111 15.19 30.78 -9.35
C LYS A 111 13.94 30.93 -8.49
N PHE A 112 13.52 29.87 -7.79
CA PHE A 112 12.40 29.93 -6.85
C PHE A 112 12.67 30.89 -5.69
N MET A 113 13.86 30.89 -5.09
CA MET A 113 14.20 31.85 -4.02
C MET A 113 14.09 33.32 -4.48
N TYR A 114 14.44 33.63 -5.73
CA TYR A 114 14.36 34.99 -6.27
C TYR A 114 12.98 35.38 -6.83
N SER A 115 12.23 34.45 -7.40
CA SER A 115 10.99 34.72 -8.15
C SER A 115 9.71 34.10 -7.56
N ASN A 116 9.84 33.26 -6.53
CA ASN A 116 8.76 32.50 -5.89
C ASN A 116 7.94 31.62 -6.85
N ASN A 117 8.54 31.16 -7.95
CA ASN A 117 7.92 30.29 -8.95
C ASN A 117 8.89 29.24 -9.50
N LEU A 118 8.36 28.13 -10.01
CA LEU A 118 9.10 27.08 -10.72
C LEU A 118 8.68 27.08 -12.20
N THR A 119 9.64 26.95 -13.11
CA THR A 119 9.41 26.77 -14.56
C THR A 119 9.14 25.31 -14.94
N VAL A 120 9.42 24.40 -14.01
CA VAL A 120 9.34 22.94 -14.17
C VAL A 120 7.90 22.45 -14.03
N THR A 121 7.49 21.55 -14.94
CA THR A 121 6.12 21.01 -15.02
C THR A 121 6.02 19.48 -14.95
N ALA A 122 7.14 18.75 -15.06
CA ALA A 122 7.15 17.28 -15.02
C ALA A 122 7.30 16.74 -13.59
N ALA A 123 6.66 15.60 -13.31
CA ALA A 123 6.61 15.00 -11.97
C ALA A 123 7.99 14.68 -11.37
N TYR A 124 8.92 14.16 -12.18
CA TYR A 124 10.28 13.79 -11.76
C TYR A 124 11.11 15.03 -11.43
N ASP A 125 11.17 15.98 -12.36
CA ASP A 125 11.91 17.23 -12.18
C ASP A 125 11.43 18.02 -10.94
N VAL A 126 10.11 18.08 -10.67
CA VAL A 126 9.57 18.71 -9.45
C VAL A 126 9.99 17.94 -8.18
N LEU A 127 10.15 16.62 -8.28
CA LEU A 127 10.61 15.77 -7.18
C LEU A 127 12.11 15.94 -6.92
N ASP A 128 12.94 16.13 -7.95
CA ASP A 128 14.36 16.45 -7.77
C ASP A 128 14.55 17.85 -7.16
N VAL A 129 13.73 18.82 -7.56
CA VAL A 129 13.68 20.15 -6.91
C VAL A 129 13.21 20.02 -5.45
N LEU A 130 12.24 19.14 -5.16
CA LEU A 130 11.78 18.87 -3.79
C LEU A 130 12.88 18.25 -2.91
N LEU A 131 13.59 17.23 -3.41
CA LEU A 131 14.73 16.62 -2.70
C LEU A 131 15.86 17.63 -2.47
N THR A 132 16.09 18.52 -3.44
CA THR A 132 17.07 19.61 -3.33
C THR A 132 16.60 20.66 -2.31
N ALA A 133 15.32 21.02 -2.31
CA ALA A 133 14.73 21.94 -1.33
C ALA A 133 14.83 21.40 0.10
N GLU A 134 14.57 20.11 0.32
CA GLU A 134 14.77 19.43 1.60
C GLU A 134 16.25 19.45 2.02
N LYS A 135 17.17 19.09 1.10
CA LYS A 135 18.62 19.08 1.35
C LYS A 135 19.17 20.44 1.80
N PHE A 136 18.59 21.53 1.32
CA PHE A 136 18.97 22.91 1.68
C PHE A 136 18.01 23.59 2.67
N ASP A 137 17.06 22.85 3.26
CA ASP A 137 16.09 23.31 4.27
C ASP A 137 15.22 24.50 3.80
N VAL A 138 14.76 24.45 2.55
CA VAL A 138 13.97 25.50 1.87
C VAL A 138 12.47 25.18 1.96
N ALA A 139 11.95 25.22 3.19
CA ALA A 139 10.57 24.79 3.53
C ALA A 139 9.45 25.46 2.70
N SER A 140 9.67 26.66 2.15
CA SER A 140 8.74 27.34 1.24
C SER A 140 8.62 26.62 -0.11
N CYS A 141 9.75 26.20 -0.70
CA CYS A 141 9.76 25.41 -1.93
C CYS A 141 9.25 23.99 -1.67
N THR A 142 9.64 23.36 -0.55
CA THR A 142 9.12 22.04 -0.14
C THR A 142 7.59 22.03 -0.11
N ARG A 143 6.96 23.05 0.50
CA ARG A 143 5.50 23.23 0.50
C ARG A 143 4.91 23.54 -0.89
N TYR A 144 5.62 24.28 -1.74
CA TYR A 144 5.18 24.59 -3.10
C TYR A 144 5.17 23.34 -3.99
N CYS A 145 6.26 22.59 -4.04
CA CYS A 145 6.35 21.30 -4.72
C CYS A 145 5.27 20.33 -4.22
N GLY A 146 5.05 20.23 -2.91
CA GLY A 146 4.00 19.39 -2.33
C GLY A 146 2.56 19.77 -2.71
N ARG A 147 2.33 21.01 -3.19
CA ARG A 147 1.04 21.42 -3.80
C ARG A 147 1.02 21.09 -5.30
N LEU A 148 2.10 21.41 -6.02
CA LEU A 148 2.22 21.17 -7.47
C LEU A 148 2.08 19.68 -7.81
N LEU A 149 2.77 18.79 -7.07
CA LEU A 149 2.70 17.35 -7.24
C LEU A 149 1.27 16.78 -7.09
N ARG A 150 0.38 17.41 -6.31
CA ARG A 150 -1.03 17.00 -6.20
C ARG A 150 -1.89 17.41 -7.40
N THR A 151 -1.45 18.41 -8.17
CA THR A 151 -2.14 18.88 -9.38
C THR A 151 -1.72 18.13 -10.63
N LEU A 152 -0.56 17.44 -10.58
CA LEU A 152 -0.07 16.59 -11.65
C LEU A 152 -0.78 15.23 -11.65
N THR A 153 -0.86 14.61 -12.83
CA THR A 153 -1.46 13.28 -13.00
C THR A 153 -0.55 12.19 -12.44
N MET A 154 -1.06 11.42 -11.47
CA MET A 154 -0.39 10.24 -10.92
C MET A 154 -0.26 9.13 -11.97
N THR A 155 0.95 8.77 -12.36
CA THR A 155 1.27 7.55 -13.15
C THR A 155 1.94 6.52 -12.23
N PRO A 156 1.84 5.19 -12.48
CA PRO A 156 2.43 4.18 -11.59
C PRO A 156 3.95 4.36 -11.39
N GLU A 157 4.67 4.87 -12.39
CA GLU A 157 6.11 5.13 -12.33
C GLU A 157 6.44 6.36 -11.46
N SER A 158 5.64 7.43 -11.52
CA SER A 158 5.78 8.57 -10.61
C SER A 158 5.43 8.19 -9.16
N VAL A 159 4.45 7.29 -9.02
CA VAL A 159 3.87 6.82 -7.76
C VAL A 159 4.80 5.87 -6.99
N LEU A 160 5.63 5.09 -7.69
CA LEU A 160 6.80 4.40 -7.10
C LEU A 160 7.74 5.39 -6.42
N VAL A 161 8.21 6.39 -7.17
CA VAL A 161 9.18 7.38 -6.68
C VAL A 161 8.60 8.23 -5.53
N TYR A 162 7.29 8.51 -5.50
CA TYR A 162 6.64 9.15 -4.36
C TYR A 162 6.67 8.32 -3.06
N LEU A 163 6.69 6.99 -3.14
CA LEU A 163 6.78 6.12 -1.95
C LEU A 163 8.21 5.91 -1.45
N ASP A 164 9.20 6.05 -2.32
CA ASP A 164 10.63 5.98 -1.99
C ASP A 164 11.21 7.31 -1.46
N LEU A 165 10.37 8.35 -1.34
CA LEU A 165 10.76 9.63 -0.74
C LEU A 165 11.23 9.47 0.72
N PRO A 166 12.23 10.26 1.16
CA PRO A 166 12.67 10.31 2.55
C PRO A 166 11.52 10.50 3.54
N SER A 167 11.63 9.82 4.69
CA SER A 167 10.60 9.89 5.75
C SER A 167 10.43 11.30 6.34
N THR A 168 11.43 12.16 6.28
CA THR A 168 11.32 13.57 6.70
C THR A 168 10.28 14.34 5.86
N ILE A 169 10.31 14.14 4.54
CA ILE A 169 9.35 14.71 3.59
C ILE A 169 7.97 14.07 3.79
N LEU A 170 7.89 12.73 3.81
CA LEU A 170 6.61 12.01 3.91
C LEU A 170 5.85 12.24 5.23
N MET A 171 6.56 12.50 6.33
CA MET A 171 5.93 12.78 7.63
C MET A 171 5.51 14.25 7.81
N THR A 172 5.90 15.14 6.89
CA THR A 172 5.50 16.55 6.92
C THR A 172 4.01 16.69 6.59
N GLU A 173 3.25 17.49 7.35
CA GLU A 173 1.80 17.70 7.15
C GLU A 173 1.44 18.15 5.73
N ALA A 174 2.33 18.93 5.10
CA ALA A 174 2.19 19.37 3.71
C ALA A 174 2.24 18.23 2.67
N PHE A 175 2.66 17.03 3.04
CA PHE A 175 2.76 15.86 2.16
C PHE A 175 1.76 14.75 2.48
N GLN A 176 1.17 14.70 3.68
CA GLN A 176 0.20 13.66 4.05
C GLN A 176 -0.92 13.44 3.01
N PRO A 177 -1.57 14.47 2.42
CA PRO A 177 -2.59 14.25 1.40
C PRO A 177 -2.05 13.66 0.09
N LEU A 178 -0.78 13.95 -0.26
CA LEU A 178 -0.11 13.30 -1.39
C LEU A 178 0.11 11.82 -1.06
N THR A 179 0.68 11.52 0.11
CA THR A 179 0.88 10.14 0.59
C THR A 179 -0.42 9.34 0.61
N ILE A 180 -1.53 9.91 1.08
CA ILE A 180 -2.85 9.26 1.08
C ILE A 180 -3.31 8.98 -0.36
N ALA A 181 -3.21 9.96 -1.27
CA ALA A 181 -3.59 9.79 -2.67
C ALA A 181 -2.74 8.73 -3.38
N THR A 182 -1.41 8.73 -3.18
CA THR A 182 -0.47 7.73 -3.70
C THR A 182 -0.85 6.32 -3.22
N LYS A 183 -1.14 6.15 -1.93
CA LYS A 183 -1.57 4.87 -1.36
C LYS A 183 -2.92 4.39 -1.93
N GLN A 184 -3.89 5.29 -2.04
CA GLN A 184 -5.19 4.99 -2.66
C GLN A 184 -5.05 4.59 -4.13
N PHE A 185 -4.15 5.25 -4.89
CA PHE A 185 -3.85 4.87 -6.26
C PHE A 185 -3.31 3.43 -6.34
N TYR A 186 -2.35 3.05 -5.49
CA TYR A 186 -1.84 1.67 -5.41
C TYR A 186 -2.95 0.63 -5.16
N VAL A 187 -3.84 0.90 -4.19
CA VAL A 187 -4.95 0.00 -3.85
C VAL A 187 -5.94 -0.18 -5.01
N VAL A 188 -6.15 0.85 -5.82
CA VAL A 188 -7.01 0.78 -7.01
C VAL A 188 -6.30 0.11 -8.19
N TYR A 189 -5.03 0.43 -8.43
CA TYR A 189 -4.23 -0.11 -9.54
C TYR A 189 -3.98 -1.62 -9.36
N PHE A 190 -3.40 -2.04 -8.23
CA PHE A 190 -3.15 -3.45 -7.90
C PHE A 190 -4.38 -4.19 -7.36
N LYS A 191 -5.61 -3.67 -7.56
CA LYS A 191 -6.86 -4.28 -7.09
C LYS A 191 -7.05 -5.72 -7.60
N ASP A 192 -6.48 -6.08 -8.76
CA ASP A 192 -6.45 -7.45 -9.27
C ASP A 192 -5.02 -7.90 -9.53
N MET A 193 -4.37 -8.43 -8.49
CA MET A 193 -3.01 -8.96 -8.55
C MET A 193 -2.85 -10.14 -9.53
N THR A 194 -3.94 -10.74 -10.01
CA THR A 194 -3.84 -11.86 -10.99
C THR A 194 -3.55 -11.40 -12.42
N LYS A 195 -3.50 -10.09 -12.68
CA LYS A 195 -3.18 -9.50 -13.99
C LYS A 195 -1.71 -9.14 -14.20
N TYR A 196 -0.94 -9.06 -13.12
CA TYR A 196 0.43 -8.55 -13.13
C TYR A 196 1.42 -9.71 -13.01
N ASP A 197 2.56 -9.59 -13.70
CA ASP A 197 3.63 -10.56 -13.58
C ASP A 197 4.25 -10.50 -12.18
N LYS A 198 4.50 -11.67 -11.59
CA LYS A 198 4.92 -11.77 -10.19
C LYS A 198 6.20 -11.00 -9.88
N ASP A 199 7.04 -10.75 -10.87
CA ASP A 199 8.33 -10.08 -10.70
C ASP A 199 8.26 -8.55 -10.82
N GLU A 200 7.23 -7.99 -11.47
CA GLU A 200 6.95 -6.54 -11.44
C GLU A 200 6.57 -6.10 -10.02
N ILE A 201 5.68 -6.87 -9.39
CA ILE A 201 5.18 -6.61 -8.03
C ILE A 201 6.29 -6.80 -6.97
N LEU A 202 7.35 -7.58 -7.25
CA LEU A 202 8.45 -7.79 -6.30
C LEU A 202 9.32 -6.55 -6.10
N ASN A 203 9.34 -5.64 -7.07
CA ASN A 203 10.09 -4.39 -6.99
C ASN A 203 9.32 -3.29 -6.24
N LEU A 204 8.11 -3.56 -5.73
CA LEU A 204 7.33 -2.58 -4.99
C LEU A 204 7.99 -2.23 -3.63
N PRO A 205 7.99 -0.95 -3.24
CA PRO A 205 8.51 -0.53 -1.94
C PRO A 205 7.57 -0.96 -0.81
N LEU A 206 8.15 -1.15 0.38
CA LEU A 206 7.47 -1.67 1.57
C LEU A 206 6.19 -0.90 1.93
N ALA A 207 6.21 0.43 1.80
CA ALA A 207 5.06 1.29 2.08
C ALA A 207 3.89 1.10 1.11
N GLY A 208 4.17 0.70 -0.14
CA GLY A 208 3.14 0.41 -1.14
C GLY A 208 2.58 -0.99 -0.93
N LEU A 209 3.45 -1.96 -0.66
CA LEU A 209 3.05 -3.33 -0.41
C LEU A 209 2.14 -3.46 0.82
N GLU A 210 2.45 -2.78 1.93
CA GLU A 210 1.61 -2.81 3.13
C GLU A 210 0.16 -2.41 2.82
N GLU A 211 -0.05 -1.37 2.03
CA GLU A 211 -1.39 -0.84 1.70
C GLU A 211 -2.15 -1.76 0.74
N ILE A 212 -1.45 -2.35 -0.25
CA ILE A 212 -2.03 -3.34 -1.15
C ILE A 212 -2.54 -4.54 -0.33
N ILE A 213 -1.70 -5.12 0.55
CA ILE A 213 -2.11 -6.28 1.36
C ILE A 213 -3.14 -5.84 2.42
N ALA A 214 -3.07 -4.65 3.01
CA ALA A 214 -4.06 -4.19 3.98
C ALA A 214 -5.49 -4.12 3.42
N SER A 215 -5.64 -3.98 2.10
CA SER A 215 -6.93 -3.87 1.42
C SER A 215 -7.82 -5.12 1.57
N ASP A 216 -9.11 -4.87 1.83
CA ASP A 216 -10.17 -5.89 1.82
C ASP A 216 -10.64 -6.23 0.41
N ASP A 217 -10.50 -5.28 -0.53
CA ASP A 217 -11.01 -5.35 -1.90
C ASP A 217 -10.04 -6.05 -2.88
N LEU A 218 -8.90 -6.54 -2.37
CA LEU A 218 -7.81 -7.13 -3.14
C LEU A 218 -8.23 -8.48 -3.74
N ARG A 219 -8.32 -8.53 -5.08
CA ARG A 219 -8.74 -9.70 -5.85
C ARG A 219 -7.55 -10.60 -6.16
N LEU A 220 -7.67 -11.85 -5.75
CA LEU A 220 -6.61 -12.86 -5.73
C LEU A 220 -7.19 -14.25 -6.01
N LEU A 221 -6.33 -15.24 -6.28
CA LEU A 221 -6.75 -16.63 -6.33
C LEU A 221 -7.19 -17.14 -4.94
N SER A 222 -6.28 -17.08 -3.95
CA SER A 222 -6.54 -17.46 -2.55
C SER A 222 -5.57 -16.73 -1.62
N GLU A 223 -5.82 -16.75 -0.30
CA GLU A 223 -4.90 -16.18 0.69
C GLU A 223 -3.51 -16.85 0.69
N ASN A 224 -3.43 -18.11 0.24
CA ASN A 224 -2.16 -18.81 0.08
C ASN A 224 -1.21 -18.09 -0.90
N GLU A 225 -1.75 -17.42 -1.93
CA GLU A 225 -0.93 -16.64 -2.85
C GLU A 225 -0.39 -15.36 -2.19
N VAL A 226 -1.16 -14.73 -1.29
CA VAL A 226 -0.68 -13.59 -0.49
C VAL A 226 0.49 -14.03 0.39
N TYR A 227 0.31 -15.11 1.14
CA TYR A 227 1.35 -15.65 2.02
C TYR A 227 2.65 -15.97 1.24
N ARG A 228 2.55 -16.68 0.12
CA ARG A 228 3.69 -16.98 -0.76
C ARG A 228 4.31 -15.73 -1.37
N PHE A 229 3.49 -14.76 -1.78
CA PHE A 229 3.96 -13.49 -2.32
C PHE A 229 4.76 -12.71 -1.28
N VAL A 230 4.24 -12.56 -0.05
CA VAL A 230 4.92 -11.87 1.05
C VAL A 230 6.27 -12.54 1.34
N LEU A 231 6.32 -13.87 1.42
CA LEU A 231 7.58 -14.60 1.59
C LEU A 231 8.58 -14.36 0.46
N LYS A 232 8.14 -14.43 -0.81
CA LYS A 232 9.02 -14.15 -1.97
C LYS A 232 9.51 -12.70 -1.97
N TRP A 233 8.65 -11.75 -1.64
CA TRP A 233 9.00 -10.32 -1.54
C TRP A 233 10.01 -10.06 -0.43
N VAL A 234 9.74 -10.58 0.78
CA VAL A 234 10.63 -10.43 1.94
C VAL A 234 12.01 -11.04 1.66
N ALA A 235 12.08 -12.23 1.07
CA ALA A 235 13.33 -12.87 0.69
C ALA A 235 14.09 -12.13 -0.43
N SER A 236 13.37 -11.48 -1.35
CA SER A 236 13.96 -10.69 -2.45
C SER A 236 14.54 -9.37 -1.98
N GLN A 237 13.85 -8.68 -1.06
CA GLN A 237 14.25 -7.35 -0.56
C GLN A 237 15.22 -7.43 0.63
N TYR A 238 15.14 -8.48 1.44
CA TYR A 238 15.98 -8.69 2.62
C TYR A 238 16.62 -10.09 2.61
N PRO A 239 17.77 -10.26 1.92
CA PRO A 239 18.48 -11.55 1.89
C PRO A 239 19.02 -12.02 3.25
N LYS A 240 19.08 -11.14 4.25
CA LYS A 240 19.49 -11.46 5.62
C LYS A 240 18.29 -11.89 6.46
N LEU A 241 18.39 -13.06 7.09
CA LEU A 241 17.29 -13.66 7.86
C LEU A 241 16.83 -12.81 9.06
N GLU A 242 17.74 -12.10 9.72
CA GLU A 242 17.40 -11.22 10.86
C GLU A 242 16.54 -10.03 10.42
N ASP A 243 16.93 -9.35 9.34
CA ASP A 243 16.20 -8.23 8.77
C ASP A 243 14.85 -8.71 8.18
N SER A 244 14.85 -9.85 7.50
CA SER A 244 13.67 -10.44 6.88
C SER A 244 12.62 -10.85 7.93
N ARG A 245 13.02 -11.53 9.00
CA ARG A 245 12.17 -11.87 10.17
C ARG A 245 11.68 -10.60 10.87
N LYS A 246 12.52 -9.59 11.05
CA LYS A 246 12.14 -8.31 11.67
C LYS A 246 11.04 -7.61 10.88
N ILE A 247 11.18 -7.48 9.56
CA ILE A 247 10.17 -6.84 8.70
C ILE A 247 8.90 -7.69 8.60
N MET A 248 9.02 -9.01 8.45
CA MET A 248 7.88 -9.94 8.47
C MET A 248 7.05 -9.76 9.75
N MET A 249 7.68 -9.90 10.91
CA MET A 249 7.00 -9.92 12.21
C MET A 249 6.43 -8.56 12.64
N THR A 250 7.13 -7.45 12.35
CA THR A 250 6.70 -6.10 12.78
C THR A 250 5.68 -5.45 11.84
N ARG A 251 5.77 -5.73 10.53
CA ARG A 251 5.04 -4.99 9.50
C ARG A 251 4.07 -5.85 8.70
N LEU A 252 4.50 -6.97 8.15
CA LEU A 252 3.74 -7.69 7.11
C LEU A 252 2.80 -8.78 7.64
N ALA A 253 3.22 -9.53 8.66
CA ALA A 253 2.46 -10.64 9.24
C ALA A 253 1.04 -10.23 9.70
N LYS A 254 0.84 -8.95 10.08
CA LYS A 254 -0.46 -8.47 10.55
C LYS A 254 -1.54 -8.35 9.47
N PHE A 255 -1.16 -8.32 8.18
CA PHE A 255 -2.09 -8.15 7.06
C PHE A 255 -2.48 -9.47 6.36
N ILE A 256 -1.87 -10.59 6.76
CA ILE A 256 -2.16 -11.93 6.25
C ILE A 256 -3.39 -12.49 6.98
N ARG A 257 -4.33 -13.05 6.23
CA ARG A 257 -5.63 -13.55 6.72
C ARG A 257 -5.57 -15.05 6.95
N TYR A 258 -4.72 -15.46 7.88
CA TYR A 258 -4.49 -16.86 8.27
C TYR A 258 -5.76 -17.75 8.38
N PRO A 259 -6.92 -17.26 8.89
CA PRO A 259 -8.15 -18.05 8.89
C PRO A 259 -8.65 -18.53 7.51
N TYR A 260 -8.24 -17.87 6.42
CA TYR A 260 -8.58 -18.21 5.03
C TYR A 260 -7.47 -18.96 4.28
N MET A 261 -6.33 -19.25 4.93
CA MET A 261 -5.29 -20.12 4.36
C MET A 261 -5.67 -21.60 4.44
N THR A 262 -5.09 -22.43 3.57
CA THR A 262 -5.26 -23.89 3.61
C THR A 262 -4.55 -24.49 4.83
N ARG A 263 -5.04 -25.65 5.32
CA ARG A 263 -4.40 -26.36 6.44
C ARG A 263 -2.94 -26.72 6.15
N ARG A 264 -2.58 -27.04 4.90
CA ARG A 264 -1.19 -27.30 4.50
C ARG A 264 -0.30 -26.05 4.72
N MET A 265 -0.70 -24.88 4.22
CA MET A 265 0.07 -23.65 4.41
C MET A 265 0.13 -23.20 5.89
N LEU A 266 -0.90 -23.52 6.70
CA LEU A 266 -0.85 -23.30 8.16
C LEU A 266 0.14 -24.24 8.86
N THR A 267 0.27 -25.49 8.42
CA THR A 267 1.33 -26.40 8.91
C THR A 267 2.72 -25.91 8.47
N ASP A 268 2.87 -25.50 7.21
CA ASP A 268 4.15 -24.98 6.70
C ASP A 268 4.62 -23.75 7.49
N LEU A 269 3.69 -22.91 7.96
CA LEU A 269 3.98 -21.74 8.78
C LEU A 269 4.65 -22.10 10.12
N LEU A 270 4.35 -23.27 10.70
CA LEU A 270 4.98 -23.74 11.94
C LEU A 270 6.44 -24.18 11.76
N THR A 271 6.87 -24.45 10.52
CA THR A 271 8.22 -24.94 10.21
C THR A 271 9.16 -23.86 9.66
N ARG A 272 8.73 -22.59 9.65
CA ARG A 272 9.40 -21.48 8.96
C ARG A 272 10.23 -20.62 9.92
N GLU A 273 11.47 -20.35 9.55
CA GLU A 273 12.43 -19.55 10.35
C GLU A 273 12.13 -18.05 10.31
N GLU A 274 11.39 -17.60 9.29
CA GLU A 274 10.93 -16.23 9.09
C GLU A 274 9.87 -15.80 10.14
N PHE A 275 9.28 -16.76 10.86
CA PHE A 275 8.29 -16.54 11.91
C PHE A 275 8.84 -16.90 13.29
N ASP A 276 8.28 -16.25 14.30
CA ASP A 276 8.51 -16.63 15.69
C ASP A 276 7.60 -17.80 16.09
N PRO A 277 8.11 -18.86 16.76
CA PRO A 277 7.32 -20.07 17.04
C PRO A 277 6.09 -19.79 17.92
N GLU A 278 6.17 -18.89 18.90
CA GLU A 278 5.03 -18.55 19.77
C GLU A 278 3.93 -17.83 18.96
N PHE A 279 4.33 -16.93 18.06
CA PHE A 279 3.41 -16.26 17.15
C PHE A 279 2.78 -17.23 16.15
N ALA A 280 3.59 -18.14 15.59
CA ALA A 280 3.15 -19.16 14.66
C ALA A 280 2.09 -20.07 15.26
N GLU A 281 2.33 -20.61 16.46
CA GLU A 281 1.38 -21.44 17.19
C GLU A 281 0.09 -20.67 17.52
N LYS A 282 0.20 -19.44 18.03
CA LYS A 282 -0.95 -18.59 18.33
C LYS A 282 -1.82 -18.32 17.11
N VAL A 283 -1.21 -17.98 15.98
CA VAL A 283 -1.92 -17.67 14.73
C VAL A 283 -2.57 -18.91 14.11
N VAL A 284 -1.90 -20.07 14.17
CA VAL A 284 -2.45 -21.32 13.66
C VAL A 284 -3.60 -21.82 14.52
N THR A 285 -3.48 -21.75 15.85
CA THR A 285 -4.58 -22.12 16.77
C THR A 285 -5.79 -21.18 16.61
N GLU A 286 -5.56 -19.86 16.48
CA GLU A 286 -6.59 -18.87 16.17
C GLU A 286 -7.30 -19.18 14.83
N ALA A 287 -6.54 -19.41 13.75
CA ALA A 287 -7.09 -19.76 12.45
C ALA A 287 -7.91 -21.08 12.46
N LEU A 288 -7.44 -22.11 13.17
CA LEU A 288 -8.16 -23.37 13.34
C LEU A 288 -9.44 -23.20 14.18
N SER A 289 -9.41 -22.34 15.21
CA SER A 289 -10.59 -22.00 16.01
C SER A 289 -11.66 -21.30 15.17
N PHE A 290 -11.27 -20.35 14.31
CA PHE A 290 -12.19 -19.66 13.41
C PHE A 290 -12.78 -20.61 12.35
N LYS A 291 -11.97 -21.51 11.78
CA LYS A 291 -12.45 -22.52 10.79
C LYS A 291 -13.44 -23.51 11.40
N SER A 292 -13.28 -23.87 12.67
CA SER A 292 -14.16 -24.78 13.41
C SER A 292 -15.38 -24.07 14.06
N ALA A 293 -15.37 -22.74 14.14
CA ALA A 293 -16.48 -21.97 14.67
C ALA A 293 -17.75 -22.07 13.80
N VAL A 294 -18.90 -22.15 14.49
CA VAL A 294 -20.25 -22.03 13.91
C VAL A 294 -20.40 -20.62 13.30
N PRO A 295 -21.12 -20.41 12.18
CA PRO A 295 -21.22 -19.10 11.51
C PRO A 295 -21.56 -17.93 12.44
N ASN A 296 -22.49 -18.11 13.39
CA ASN A 296 -22.86 -17.08 14.36
C ASN A 296 -21.68 -16.64 15.27
N LYS A 297 -20.73 -17.53 15.56
CA LYS A 297 -19.50 -17.18 16.28
C LYS A 297 -18.46 -16.53 15.37
N GLN A 298 -18.41 -16.88 14.08
CA GLN A 298 -17.56 -16.18 13.10
C GLN A 298 -17.94 -14.70 12.96
N HIS A 299 -19.23 -14.37 13.05
CA HIS A 299 -19.69 -12.98 13.12
C HIS A 299 -19.18 -12.22 14.36
N ALA A 300 -19.04 -12.88 15.52
CA ALA A 300 -18.50 -12.25 16.72
C ALA A 300 -17.03 -11.81 16.58
N TYR A 301 -16.19 -12.60 15.88
CA TYR A 301 -14.81 -12.21 15.53
C TYR A 301 -14.72 -11.00 14.59
N ILE A 302 -15.81 -10.69 13.87
CA ILE A 302 -15.89 -9.58 12.91
C ILE A 302 -16.52 -8.33 13.56
N SER A 303 -17.37 -8.49 14.58
CA SER A 303 -18.12 -7.39 15.21
C SER A 303 -17.41 -6.65 16.35
N ASP A 304 -16.31 -7.18 16.89
CA ASP A 304 -15.55 -6.48 17.94
C ASP A 304 -14.94 -5.17 17.41
N GLU A 305 -15.09 -4.07 18.16
CA GLU A 305 -14.85 -2.70 17.69
C GLU A 305 -13.37 -2.35 17.38
N ASN A 306 -12.43 -3.27 17.62
CA ASN A 306 -11.00 -3.12 17.28
C ASN A 306 -10.74 -3.29 15.77
N SER A 307 -11.13 -2.27 15.02
CA SER A 307 -11.15 -2.16 13.55
C SER A 307 -9.87 -2.52 12.78
N ASN A 308 -8.72 -2.59 13.44
CA ASN A 308 -7.43 -2.96 12.84
C ASN A 308 -6.98 -4.41 13.13
N VAL A 309 -7.41 -5.01 14.25
CA VAL A 309 -7.01 -6.39 14.60
C VAL A 309 -7.92 -7.40 13.88
N ASN A 310 -9.22 -7.10 13.82
CA ASN A 310 -10.23 -8.03 13.30
C ASN A 310 -10.27 -8.13 11.77
N ARG A 311 -9.51 -7.29 11.04
CA ARG A 311 -9.40 -7.35 9.57
C ARG A 311 -8.87 -8.70 9.06
N ARG A 312 -8.12 -9.44 9.88
CA ARG A 312 -7.65 -10.80 9.55
C ARG A 312 -8.78 -11.84 9.43
N PHE A 313 -9.96 -11.56 10.00
CA PHE A 313 -11.16 -12.40 9.89
C PHE A 313 -12.10 -12.00 8.75
N VAL A 314 -11.85 -10.88 8.07
CA VAL A 314 -12.66 -10.41 6.93
C VAL A 314 -12.27 -11.20 5.66
N GLU A 315 -13.24 -11.79 4.97
CA GLU A 315 -13.02 -12.51 3.70
C GLU A 315 -12.64 -11.51 2.57
N ARG A 316 -11.54 -11.74 1.84
CA ARG A 316 -11.27 -11.01 0.57
C ARG A 316 -12.10 -11.58 -0.59
N PRO A 317 -12.28 -10.85 -1.71
CA PRO A 317 -12.89 -11.38 -2.92
C PRO A 317 -11.97 -12.38 -3.66
N TYR A 318 -11.77 -13.57 -3.08
CA TYR A 318 -11.03 -14.68 -3.68
C TYR A 318 -11.76 -15.26 -4.89
N LYS A 319 -11.01 -15.59 -5.96
CA LYS A 319 -11.50 -16.37 -7.11
C LYS A 319 -11.72 -17.84 -6.77
N VAL A 320 -10.87 -18.40 -5.89
CA VAL A 320 -10.97 -19.77 -5.38
C VAL A 320 -11.62 -19.74 -4.00
N ARG A 321 -12.68 -20.53 -3.79
CA ARG A 321 -13.43 -20.53 -2.53
C ARG A 321 -12.90 -21.54 -1.51
N PRO A 322 -12.75 -21.15 -0.23
CA PRO A 322 -12.37 -22.10 0.82
C PRO A 322 -13.47 -23.14 1.03
N ILE A 323 -13.09 -24.35 1.44
CA ILE A 323 -14.01 -25.44 1.81
C ILE A 323 -13.86 -25.77 3.30
N LYS A 324 -14.84 -26.49 3.85
CA LYS A 324 -14.68 -27.20 5.13
C LYS A 324 -14.66 -28.70 4.81
N MET A 325 -13.55 -29.38 5.11
CA MET A 325 -13.39 -30.81 4.82
C MET A 325 -13.20 -31.60 6.11
N VAL A 326 -13.93 -32.71 6.24
CA VAL A 326 -13.73 -33.73 7.27
C VAL A 326 -13.22 -35.00 6.61
N LYS A 327 -12.20 -35.65 7.18
CA LYS A 327 -11.63 -36.91 6.71
C LYS A 327 -11.82 -37.99 7.77
N PHE A 328 -12.26 -39.17 7.34
CA PHE A 328 -12.49 -40.35 8.15
C PHE A 328 -11.64 -41.51 7.62
N GLN A 329 -11.03 -42.28 8.53
CA GLN A 329 -10.18 -43.42 8.19
C GLN A 329 -10.90 -44.78 8.34
N GLN A 330 -11.95 -44.82 9.16
CA GLN A 330 -12.74 -46.01 9.47
C GLN A 330 -14.24 -45.65 9.42
N PRO A 331 -15.14 -46.59 9.09
CA PRO A 331 -14.88 -47.99 8.73
C PRO A 331 -14.28 -48.19 7.32
N ARG A 332 -14.37 -47.18 6.46
CA ARG A 332 -13.61 -47.06 5.20
C ARG A 332 -13.02 -45.65 5.10
N PRO A 333 -11.93 -45.43 4.33
CA PRO A 333 -11.48 -44.09 4.00
C PRO A 333 -12.58 -43.32 3.27
N HIS A 334 -13.09 -42.25 3.88
CA HIS A 334 -14.05 -41.35 3.27
C HIS A 334 -13.81 -39.91 3.70
N CYS A 335 -14.25 -38.95 2.90
CA CYS A 335 -14.21 -37.54 3.26
C CYS A 335 -15.50 -36.84 2.89
N VAL A 336 -15.89 -35.85 3.69
CA VAL A 336 -17.04 -34.99 3.42
C VAL A 336 -16.54 -33.56 3.25
N VAL A 337 -16.80 -32.99 2.08
CA VAL A 337 -16.43 -31.63 1.69
C VAL A 337 -17.67 -30.77 1.67
N TYR A 338 -17.68 -29.71 2.48
CA TYR A 338 -18.71 -28.69 2.51
C TYR A 338 -18.23 -27.42 1.84
N LEU A 339 -19.06 -26.85 0.97
CA LEU A 339 -18.85 -25.55 0.32
C LEU A 339 -20.11 -24.69 0.51
N GLU A 340 -19.91 -23.39 0.67
CA GLU A 340 -20.95 -22.42 0.98
C GLU A 340 -20.88 -21.25 -0.01
N LEU A 341 -21.97 -21.01 -0.73
CA LEU A 341 -22.05 -20.01 -1.78
C LEU A 341 -23.12 -18.96 -1.44
N LYS A 342 -22.74 -17.67 -1.35
CA LYS A 342 -23.68 -16.56 -1.17
C LYS A 342 -24.52 -16.37 -2.44
N ARG A 343 -25.79 -15.99 -2.31
CA ARG A 343 -26.71 -15.74 -3.43
C ARG A 343 -26.12 -14.78 -4.48
N ASP A 344 -25.46 -13.71 -4.06
CA ASP A 344 -24.86 -12.73 -4.97
C ASP A 344 -23.71 -13.32 -5.80
N ILE A 345 -22.92 -14.22 -5.19
CA ILE A 345 -21.84 -14.94 -5.87
C ILE A 345 -22.43 -15.89 -6.90
N CYS A 346 -23.48 -16.64 -6.52
CA CYS A 346 -24.25 -17.44 -7.47
C CYS A 346 -24.77 -16.56 -8.62
N ALA A 347 -25.48 -15.46 -8.35
CA ALA A 347 -26.01 -14.55 -9.37
C ALA A 347 -24.94 -14.07 -10.37
N SER A 348 -23.74 -13.74 -9.88
CA SER A 348 -22.61 -13.31 -10.72
C SER A 348 -22.05 -14.36 -11.70
N LEU A 349 -22.51 -15.62 -11.62
CA LEU A 349 -22.18 -16.65 -12.62
C LEU A 349 -22.95 -16.45 -13.93
N PHE A 350 -24.05 -15.70 -13.95
CA PHE A 350 -24.78 -15.44 -15.19
C PHE A 350 -24.06 -14.36 -16.04
N PRO A 351 -23.92 -14.53 -17.38
CA PRO A 351 -24.39 -15.66 -18.19
C PRO A 351 -23.34 -16.76 -18.44
N SER A 352 -22.07 -16.55 -18.09
CA SER A 352 -20.97 -17.46 -18.47
C SER A 352 -19.80 -17.46 -17.47
N GLY A 353 -20.07 -17.17 -16.20
CA GLY A 353 -19.11 -17.21 -15.11
C GLY A 353 -18.95 -18.62 -14.53
N ASN A 354 -17.78 -18.86 -13.94
CA ASN A 354 -17.49 -20.05 -13.16
C ASN A 354 -16.86 -19.69 -11.82
N LEU A 355 -16.85 -20.66 -10.91
CA LEU A 355 -16.30 -20.59 -9.58
C LEU A 355 -15.64 -21.92 -9.24
N ILE A 356 -14.47 -21.87 -8.62
CA ILE A 356 -13.68 -23.06 -8.29
C ILE A 356 -13.45 -23.09 -6.77
N SER A 357 -13.55 -24.27 -6.15
CA SER A 357 -13.18 -24.47 -4.74
C SER A 357 -11.67 -24.63 -4.59
N GLU A 358 -11.16 -24.45 -3.37
CA GLU A 358 -9.78 -24.85 -3.08
C GLU A 358 -9.60 -26.36 -3.33
N PRO A 359 -8.43 -26.78 -3.85
CA PRO A 359 -8.17 -28.17 -4.12
C PRO A 359 -8.01 -28.95 -2.82
N PHE A 360 -8.53 -30.17 -2.81
CA PHE A 360 -8.53 -31.05 -1.66
C PHE A 360 -8.10 -32.46 -2.04
N GLU A 361 -7.38 -33.12 -1.14
CA GLU A 361 -6.74 -34.38 -1.42
C GLU A 361 -7.57 -35.56 -0.91
N PHE A 362 -7.88 -36.52 -1.78
CA PHE A 362 -8.52 -37.78 -1.44
C PHE A 362 -7.83 -38.95 -2.16
N GLY A 363 -7.54 -40.03 -1.43
CA GLY A 363 -6.89 -41.24 -1.99
C GLY A 363 -5.53 -41.01 -2.69
N GLY A 364 -4.82 -39.92 -2.39
CA GLY A 364 -3.56 -39.52 -3.02
C GLY A 364 -3.70 -38.62 -4.26
N GLN A 365 -4.92 -38.19 -4.61
CA GLN A 365 -5.19 -37.30 -5.74
C GLN A 365 -5.89 -36.01 -5.28
N GLU A 366 -5.65 -34.92 -6.00
CA GLU A 366 -6.28 -33.63 -5.74
C GLU A 366 -7.52 -33.43 -6.60
N PHE A 367 -8.62 -33.11 -5.93
CA PHE A 367 -9.93 -32.80 -6.49
C PHE A 367 -10.32 -31.35 -6.19
N PHE A 368 -11.21 -30.79 -6.98
CA PHE A 368 -11.86 -29.52 -6.70
C PHE A 368 -13.31 -29.52 -7.20
N LEU A 369 -14.15 -28.67 -6.61
CA LEU A 369 -15.51 -28.44 -7.06
C LEU A 369 -15.53 -27.23 -7.99
N MET A 370 -16.25 -27.32 -9.10
CA MET A 370 -16.50 -26.20 -10.01
C MET A 370 -18.00 -25.95 -10.11
N ALA A 371 -18.45 -24.74 -9.80
CA ALA A 371 -19.83 -24.30 -10.02
C ALA A 371 -19.86 -23.29 -11.16
N LEU A 372 -20.78 -23.46 -12.12
CA LEU A 372 -20.83 -22.62 -13.33
C LEU A 372 -22.25 -22.46 -13.86
N HIS A 373 -22.47 -21.40 -14.64
CA HIS A 373 -23.67 -21.24 -15.45
C HIS A 373 -23.41 -21.73 -16.88
N HIS A 374 -24.24 -22.64 -17.37
CA HIS A 374 -24.15 -23.16 -18.74
C HIS A 374 -25.54 -23.50 -19.29
N MET A 375 -25.86 -22.97 -20.47
CA MET A 375 -27.11 -23.25 -21.21
C MET A 375 -28.37 -23.12 -20.33
N ASP A 376 -28.51 -21.98 -19.64
CA ASP A 376 -29.60 -21.66 -18.69
C ASP A 376 -29.75 -22.64 -17.51
N HIS A 377 -28.67 -23.34 -17.15
CA HIS A 377 -28.59 -24.20 -15.96
C HIS A 377 -27.46 -23.76 -15.03
N PHE A 378 -27.70 -23.91 -13.73
CA PHE A 378 -26.64 -23.96 -12.73
C PHE A 378 -26.14 -25.39 -12.62
N GLU A 379 -24.83 -25.59 -12.78
CA GLU A 379 -24.18 -26.89 -12.80
C GLU A 379 -23.01 -26.93 -11.81
N VAL A 380 -22.87 -28.04 -11.09
CA VAL A 380 -21.75 -28.30 -10.18
C VAL A 380 -21.03 -29.57 -10.61
N TYR A 381 -19.71 -29.47 -10.77
CA TYR A 381 -18.82 -30.53 -11.20
C TYR A 381 -17.77 -30.86 -10.13
N LEU A 382 -17.35 -32.13 -10.08
CA LEU A 382 -16.14 -32.59 -9.41
C LEU A 382 -15.07 -32.84 -10.47
N ALA A 383 -13.91 -32.20 -10.34
CA ALA A 383 -12.80 -32.32 -11.28
C ALA A 383 -11.50 -32.67 -10.54
N THR A 384 -10.55 -33.30 -11.24
CA THR A 384 -9.20 -33.59 -10.74
C THR A 384 -8.21 -32.52 -11.20
N VAL A 385 -7.22 -32.19 -10.38
CA VAL A 385 -6.13 -31.24 -10.74
C VAL A 385 -5.10 -31.90 -11.66
N HIS A 386 -4.84 -33.20 -11.45
CA HIS A 386 -3.82 -33.96 -12.15
C HIS A 386 -4.36 -35.30 -12.64
N GLY A 387 -4.49 -35.42 -13.96
CA GLY A 387 -4.74 -36.69 -14.66
C GLY A 387 -6.11 -37.35 -14.40
N PRO A 388 -6.37 -38.49 -15.07
CA PRO A 388 -7.51 -39.36 -14.75
C PRO A 388 -7.39 -39.91 -13.32
N CYS A 389 -8.51 -40.31 -12.72
CA CYS A 389 -8.48 -40.91 -11.39
C CYS A 389 -7.89 -42.33 -11.43
N ALA A 390 -6.97 -42.64 -10.51
CA ALA A 390 -6.27 -43.93 -10.48
C ALA A 390 -6.97 -45.00 -9.62
N PHE A 391 -8.14 -44.70 -9.04
CA PHE A 391 -8.88 -45.62 -8.17
C PHE A 391 -10.41 -45.38 -8.25
N PRO A 392 -11.24 -46.41 -8.04
CA PRO A 392 -12.69 -46.26 -8.00
C PRO A 392 -13.15 -45.71 -6.65
N PHE A 393 -14.18 -44.86 -6.65
CA PHE A 393 -14.80 -44.30 -5.44
C PHE A 393 -16.32 -44.16 -5.59
N ASP A 394 -17.06 -44.12 -4.49
CA ASP A 394 -18.44 -43.64 -4.48
C ASP A 394 -18.46 -42.15 -4.17
N TYR A 395 -19.42 -41.41 -4.75
CA TYR A 395 -19.68 -40.04 -4.37
C TYR A 395 -21.17 -39.79 -4.09
N GLU A 396 -21.42 -38.91 -3.13
CA GLU A 396 -22.77 -38.48 -2.77
C GLU A 396 -22.82 -36.96 -2.65
N PHE A 397 -23.70 -36.35 -3.45
CA PHE A 397 -23.97 -34.92 -3.44
C PHE A 397 -25.28 -34.65 -2.70
N ALA A 398 -25.20 -33.82 -1.66
CA ALA A 398 -26.35 -33.22 -1.00
C ALA A 398 -26.28 -31.69 -1.12
N GLY A 399 -27.45 -31.08 -1.28
CA GLY A 399 -27.61 -29.63 -1.30
C GLY A 399 -28.72 -29.24 -0.34
N THR A 400 -28.57 -28.08 0.29
CA THR A 400 -29.60 -27.58 1.21
C THR A 400 -30.93 -27.33 0.50
N ASP A 401 -32.00 -27.71 1.19
CA ASP A 401 -33.37 -27.55 0.76
C ASP A 401 -34.19 -26.99 1.93
N SER A 402 -34.67 -25.76 1.80
CA SER A 402 -35.46 -25.06 2.82
C SER A 402 -36.73 -25.80 3.25
N ILE A 403 -37.28 -26.70 2.41
CA ILE A 403 -38.51 -27.44 2.72
C ILE A 403 -38.31 -28.35 3.94
N HIS A 404 -37.08 -28.86 4.12
CA HIS A 404 -36.72 -29.85 5.15
C HIS A 404 -35.79 -29.27 6.23
N ALA A 405 -36.14 -28.08 6.72
CA ALA A 405 -35.72 -27.56 8.03
C ALA A 405 -34.22 -27.72 8.38
N GLN A 406 -33.33 -27.18 7.54
CA GLN A 406 -31.86 -27.14 7.74
C GLN A 406 -31.12 -28.48 7.56
N GLU A 407 -31.77 -29.55 7.12
CA GLU A 407 -31.10 -30.82 6.81
C GLU A 407 -30.48 -30.84 5.40
N PHE A 408 -29.32 -31.50 5.26
CA PHE A 408 -28.74 -31.81 3.95
C PHE A 408 -29.54 -32.94 3.30
N VAL A 409 -30.45 -32.58 2.40
CA VAL A 409 -31.17 -33.58 1.60
C VAL A 409 -30.20 -34.15 0.56
N SER A 410 -29.84 -35.42 0.72
CA SER A 410 -29.12 -36.17 -0.32
C SER A 410 -29.95 -36.20 -1.59
N ARG A 411 -29.42 -35.66 -2.68
CA ARG A 411 -30.12 -35.54 -3.96
C ARG A 411 -29.55 -36.47 -5.02
N PHE A 412 -28.25 -36.78 -4.96
CA PHE A 412 -27.58 -37.65 -5.93
C PHE A 412 -26.49 -38.50 -5.27
N LYS A 413 -26.74 -39.81 -5.11
CA LYS A 413 -25.74 -40.82 -4.77
C LYS A 413 -25.36 -41.60 -6.04
N ARG A 414 -24.08 -41.63 -6.41
CA ARG A 414 -23.59 -42.32 -7.62
C ARG A 414 -22.21 -42.94 -7.39
N SER A 415 -22.00 -44.08 -8.02
CA SER A 415 -20.70 -44.74 -8.08
C SER A 415 -19.85 -44.18 -9.22
N TYR A 416 -18.62 -43.76 -8.94
CA TYR A 416 -17.60 -43.57 -9.99
C TYR A 416 -16.84 -44.89 -10.17
N THR A 417 -16.97 -45.48 -11.35
CA THR A 417 -16.13 -46.57 -11.83
C THR A 417 -15.05 -45.98 -12.73
N CYS A 418 -13.80 -46.36 -12.49
CA CYS A 418 -12.66 -45.89 -13.27
C CYS A 418 -12.62 -46.57 -14.66
N GLU A 419 -13.48 -46.10 -15.56
CA GLU A 419 -13.37 -46.36 -17.00
C GLU A 419 -13.02 -45.04 -17.73
N GLU A 420 -12.31 -45.16 -18.85
CA GLU A 420 -11.63 -44.06 -19.50
C GLU A 420 -12.57 -42.94 -19.97
N LEU A 421 -12.54 -41.76 -19.33
CA LEU A 421 -12.72 -40.47 -20.02
C LEU A 421 -12.31 -39.27 -19.15
N PHE A 422 -11.77 -38.25 -19.82
CA PHE A 422 -11.11 -37.06 -19.25
C PHE A 422 -12.07 -35.99 -18.67
N SER A 423 -13.34 -36.32 -18.44
CA SER A 423 -14.39 -35.32 -18.20
C SER A 423 -14.66 -35.07 -16.70
N PRO A 424 -14.84 -33.80 -16.27
CA PRO A 424 -15.38 -33.47 -14.95
C PRO A 424 -16.71 -34.18 -14.68
N ILE A 425 -16.87 -34.70 -13.47
CA ILE A 425 -18.06 -35.45 -13.06
C ILE A 425 -19.17 -34.44 -12.70
N LEU A 426 -20.24 -34.40 -13.47
CA LEU A 426 -21.43 -33.58 -13.15
C LEU A 426 -22.13 -34.15 -11.90
N LEU A 427 -22.06 -33.40 -10.80
CA LEU A 427 -22.69 -33.74 -9.52
C LEU A 427 -24.15 -33.26 -9.44
N PHE A 428 -24.42 -32.06 -9.95
CA PHE A 428 -25.70 -31.38 -9.80
C PHE A 428 -26.00 -30.51 -11.02
N LYS A 429 -27.26 -30.52 -11.47
CA LYS A 429 -27.77 -29.68 -12.57
C LYS A 429 -29.21 -29.26 -12.27
N ILE A 430 -29.49 -27.97 -12.45
CA ILE A 430 -30.83 -27.38 -12.26
C ILE A 430 -31.04 -26.20 -13.21
N PRO A 431 -32.25 -25.97 -13.75
CA PRO A 431 -32.55 -24.74 -14.49
C PRO A 431 -32.32 -23.49 -13.64
N TRP A 432 -31.70 -22.46 -14.22
CA TRP A 432 -31.31 -21.23 -13.53
C TRP A 432 -32.49 -20.52 -12.87
N THR A 433 -33.63 -20.47 -13.56
CA THR A 433 -34.88 -19.88 -13.06
C THR A 433 -35.41 -20.59 -11.81
N CYS A 434 -35.21 -21.90 -11.70
CA CYS A 434 -35.60 -22.68 -10.52
C CYS A 434 -34.59 -22.56 -9.37
N PHE A 435 -33.31 -22.29 -9.68
CA PHE A 435 -32.27 -22.11 -8.67
C PHE A 435 -32.34 -20.71 -8.03
N MET A 436 -32.43 -19.66 -8.85
CA MET A 436 -32.43 -18.27 -8.41
C MET A 436 -33.82 -17.73 -8.07
N GLY A 437 -34.90 -18.42 -8.47
CA GLY A 437 -36.28 -17.98 -8.25
C GLY A 437 -36.70 -17.97 -6.78
N GLU A 438 -37.64 -17.08 -6.45
CA GLU A 438 -38.29 -17.00 -5.12
C GLU A 438 -39.47 -17.99 -4.97
N ASP A 439 -39.55 -18.98 -5.86
CA ASP A 439 -40.74 -19.84 -5.96
C ASP A 439 -40.84 -20.75 -4.73
N LYS A 440 -41.91 -20.57 -3.94
CA LYS A 440 -42.05 -21.09 -2.56
C LYS A 440 -42.03 -22.61 -2.42
N LYS A 441 -41.93 -23.34 -3.54
CA LYS A 441 -41.89 -24.80 -3.58
C LYS A 441 -40.52 -25.41 -3.38
N VAL A 442 -39.41 -24.69 -3.66
CA VAL A 442 -38.03 -25.13 -3.36
C VAL A 442 -37.13 -23.90 -3.20
N LEU A 443 -36.76 -23.52 -1.96
CA LEU A 443 -35.70 -22.52 -1.76
C LEU A 443 -34.39 -23.25 -1.44
N TYR A 444 -33.38 -23.05 -2.30
CA TYR A 444 -32.02 -23.59 -2.12
C TYR A 444 -31.17 -22.76 -1.16
N PHE A 445 -31.53 -21.49 -0.96
CA PHE A 445 -30.78 -20.54 -0.16
C PHE A 445 -31.38 -20.44 1.26
N ILE A 446 -30.55 -20.74 2.26
CA ILE A 446 -30.85 -20.51 3.69
C ILE A 446 -30.04 -19.29 4.11
N ASN A 447 -30.69 -18.24 4.61
CA ASN A 447 -30.03 -16.95 4.96
C ASN A 447 -29.16 -16.38 3.81
N ASP A 448 -29.67 -16.45 2.57
CA ASP A 448 -28.99 -16.10 1.32
C ASP A 448 -27.69 -16.87 1.03
N ARG A 449 -27.58 -18.10 1.56
CA ARG A 449 -26.47 -19.02 1.29
C ARG A 449 -26.96 -20.38 0.84
N PHE A 450 -26.38 -20.88 -0.24
CA PHE A 450 -26.52 -22.26 -0.70
C PHE A 450 -25.38 -23.07 -0.10
N HIS A 451 -25.72 -24.04 0.76
CA HIS A 451 -24.77 -24.98 1.31
C HIS A 451 -24.84 -26.29 0.52
N LEU A 452 -23.69 -26.80 0.10
CA LEU A 452 -23.56 -28.08 -0.58
C LEU A 452 -22.52 -28.95 0.11
N SER A 453 -22.76 -30.26 0.15
CA SER A 453 -21.82 -31.25 0.65
C SER A 453 -21.59 -32.36 -0.38
N VAL A 454 -20.33 -32.77 -0.48
CA VAL A 454 -19.87 -33.88 -1.32
C VAL A 454 -19.14 -34.87 -0.44
N GLU A 455 -19.71 -36.05 -0.26
CA GLU A 455 -19.04 -37.19 0.35
C GLU A 455 -18.33 -38.01 -0.74
N LEU A 456 -17.07 -38.35 -0.52
CA LEU A 456 -16.29 -39.29 -1.34
C LEU A 456 -15.87 -40.47 -0.47
N THR A 457 -16.14 -41.69 -0.92
CA THR A 457 -15.87 -42.93 -0.18
C THR A 457 -15.06 -43.90 -1.02
N ASP A 458 -13.91 -44.36 -0.50
CA ASP A 458 -13.01 -45.27 -1.20
C ASP A 458 -13.62 -46.68 -1.27
N LYS A 459 -13.38 -47.37 -2.39
CA LYS A 459 -13.86 -48.72 -2.66
C LYS A 459 -12.82 -49.81 -2.46
N ARG A 460 -11.57 -49.43 -2.18
CA ARG A 460 -10.47 -50.34 -1.87
C ARG A 460 -10.67 -51.08 -0.54
#